data_AF-A0AAI8ZLL2-F1
#
_entry.id   AF-A0AAI8ZLL2-F1
#
_cell.length_a   1.000
_cell.length_b   1.000
_cell.length_c   1.000
_cell.angle_alpha   90.00
_cell.angle_beta   90.00
_cell.angle_gamma   90.00
#
_symmetry.space_group_name_H-M   'P 1'
#
loop_
_entity.id
_entity.type
_entity.pdbx_description
1 polymer ?
#
loop_
_entity_poly.entity_id
_entity_poly.type
_entity_poly.pdbx_seq_one_letter_code
_entity_poly.pdbx_strand_id
1 'polypeptide(L)' 'MTNNEKLKIIQKHFKLKASKIAEICFKTSVETVWAWRTKRDSVRFRTMNDGEYALLVDWLIKNEHVTNQEELNAILGSQK' A
#
# COMPACT_ATOMS: atom_id res chain seq x y z
N MET A 1 2.38 -12.52 -3.40
CA MET A 1 2.87 -11.17 -3.07
C MET A 1 2.22 -10.71 -1.77
N THR A 2 3.02 -10.30 -0.80
CA THR A 2 2.60 -9.77 0.50
C THR A 2 1.98 -8.38 0.37
N ASN A 3 1.20 -7.93 1.34
CA ASN A 3 0.65 -6.57 1.34
C ASN A 3 1.73 -5.50 1.32
N ASN A 4 2.87 -5.73 1.98
CA ASN A 4 4.04 -4.86 1.91
C ASN A 4 4.59 -4.71 0.49
N GLU A 5 4.64 -5.81 -0.29
CA GLU A 5 5.08 -5.78 -1.68
C GLU A 5 4.05 -5.07 -2.56
N LYS A 6 2.75 -5.37 -2.38
CA LYS A 6 1.66 -4.66 -3.07
C LYS A 6 1.72 -3.16 -2.80
N LEU A 7 1.94 -2.76 -1.55
CA LEU A 7 2.08 -1.36 -1.14
C LEU A 7 3.19 -0.64 -1.90
N LYS A 8 4.36 -1.28 -2.08
CA LYS A 8 5.48 -0.68 -2.82
C LYS A 8 5.10 -0.39 -4.28
N ILE A 9 4.41 -1.33 -4.92
CA ILE A 9 3.96 -1.18 -6.31
C ILE A 9 2.92 -0.07 -6.40
N ILE A 10 1.89 -0.11 -5.56
CA ILE A 10 0.83 0.91 -5.50
C ILE A 10 1.43 2.30 -5.29
N GLN A 11 2.32 2.43 -4.31
CA GLN A 11 2.95 3.69 -3.99
C GLN A 11 3.77 4.25 -5.16
N LYS A 12 4.51 3.38 -5.86
CA LYS A 12 5.30 3.75 -7.05
C LYS A 12 4.40 4.14 -8.22
N HIS A 13 3.37 3.35 -8.49
CA HIS A 13 2.47 3.52 -9.63
C HIS A 13 1.63 4.79 -9.51
N PHE A 14 0.96 4.98 -8.37
CA PHE A 14 0.10 6.14 -8.12
C PHE A 14 0.85 7.33 -7.50
N LYS A 15 2.18 7.25 -7.38
CA LYS A 15 3.06 8.29 -6.81
C LYS A 15 2.60 8.78 -5.43
N LEU A 16 2.05 7.89 -4.61
CA LEU A 16 1.51 8.23 -3.30
C LEU A 16 2.63 8.57 -2.30
N LYS A 17 2.50 9.71 -1.63
CA LYS A 17 3.41 10.03 -0.52
C LYS A 17 3.11 9.13 0.68
N ALA A 18 4.15 8.80 1.45
CA ALA A 18 3.99 7.98 2.65
C ALA A 18 3.04 8.63 3.68
N SER A 19 3.00 9.97 3.75
CA SER A 19 2.03 10.70 4.57
C SER A 19 0.59 10.43 4.16
N LYS A 20 0.31 10.37 2.85
CA LYS A 20 -1.04 10.08 2.35
C LYS A 20 -1.47 8.65 2.66
N ILE A 21 -0.56 7.69 2.56
CA ILE A 21 -0.83 6.29 2.94
C ILE A 21 -1.12 6.20 4.45
N ALA A 22 -0.37 6.93 5.29
CA ALA A 22 -0.62 6.96 6.72
C ALA A 22 -2.02 7.52 7.03
N GLU A 23 -2.42 8.60 6.35
CA GLU A 23 -3.77 9.17 6.43
C GLU A 23 -4.86 8.16 6.03
N ILE A 24 -4.71 7.51 4.87
CA ILE A 24 -5.66 6.50 4.35
C ILE A 24 -5.83 5.32 5.32
N CYS A 25 -4.71 4.85 5.89
CA CYS A 25 -4.69 3.69 6.78
C CYS A 25 -4.91 4.07 8.26
N PHE A 26 -5.35 5.31 8.55
CA PHE A 26 -5.54 5.86 9.89
C PHE A 26 -4.36 5.63 10.83
N LYS A 27 -3.13 5.77 10.32
CA LYS A 27 -1.90 5.65 11.11
C LYS A 27 -1.46 7.01 11.60
N THR A 28 -1.09 7.05 12.87
CA THR A 28 -0.58 8.24 13.55
C THR A 28 0.81 8.66 13.09
N SER A 29 1.59 7.73 12.52
CA SER A 29 2.96 8.01 12.07
C SER A 29 3.24 7.50 10.66
N VAL A 30 3.92 8.35 9.89
CA VAL A 30 4.47 8.00 8.57
C VAL A 30 5.56 6.92 8.70
N GLU A 31 6.20 6.79 9.86
CA GLU A 31 7.21 5.75 10.11
C GLU A 31 6.64 4.34 9.98
N THR A 32 5.35 4.14 10.31
CA THR A 32 4.68 2.85 10.10
C THR A 32 4.66 2.46 8.62
N VAL A 33 4.47 3.44 7.73
CA VAL A 33 4.50 3.21 6.27
C VAL A 33 5.92 2.88 5.81
N TRP A 34 6.93 3.55 6.34
CA TRP A 34 8.33 3.23 6.06
C TRP A 34 8.72 1.83 6.58
N ALA A 35 8.22 1.44 7.75
CA ALA A 35 8.41 0.11 8.32
C ALA A 35 7.84 -0.99 7.40
N TRP A 36 6.65 -0.77 6.81
CA TRP A 36 6.07 -1.69 5.82
C TRP A 36 6.92 -1.82 4.55
N ARG A 37 7.64 -0.77 4.17
CA ARG A 37 8.52 -0.79 2.98
C ARG A 37 9.89 -1.38 3.26
N THR A 38 10.27 -1.53 4.52
CA THR A 38 11.61 -2.00 4.89
C THR A 38 11.78 -3.48 4.48
N LYS A 39 13.03 -3.92 4.31
CA LYS A 39 13.33 -5.34 4.07
C LYS A 39 13.00 -6.18 5.31
N ARG A 40 12.64 -7.44 5.09
CA ARG A 40 12.18 -8.38 6.15
C ARG A 40 13.23 -8.67 7.24
N ASP A 41 14.50 -8.54 6.90
CA ASP A 41 15.65 -8.74 7.79
C ASP A 41 15.90 -7.57 8.75
N SER A 42 15.25 -6.42 8.53
CA SER A 42 15.42 -5.25 9.39
C SER A 42 14.59 -5.34 10.67
N VAL A 43 15.17 -4.89 11.79
CA VAL A 43 14.47 -4.70 13.07
C VAL A 43 13.26 -3.74 12.96
N ARG A 44 13.31 -2.82 11.99
CA ARG A 44 12.23 -1.87 11.71
C ARG A 44 11.10 -2.46 10.87
N PHE A 45 11.26 -3.67 10.34
CA PHE A 45 10.23 -4.30 9.50
C PHE A 45 8.93 -4.47 10.28
N ARG A 46 7.82 -4.07 9.66
CA ARG A 46 6.47 -4.38 10.14
C ARG A 46 5.65 -4.93 8.98
N THR A 47 4.72 -5.82 9.27
CA THR A 47 3.78 -6.33 8.27
C THR A 47 2.59 -5.38 8.18
N MET A 48 2.15 -5.10 6.96
CA MET A 48 0.87 -4.45 6.69
C MET A 48 -0.22 -5.51 6.71
N ASN A 49 -1.21 -5.39 7.61
CA ASN A 49 -2.26 -6.40 7.71
C ASN A 49 -3.32 -6.16 6.63
N ASP A 50 -4.23 -7.11 6.50
CA ASP A 50 -5.26 -7.10 5.46
C ASP A 50 -6.24 -5.92 5.64
N GLY A 51 -6.50 -5.50 6.88
CA GLY A 51 -7.35 -4.34 7.17
C GLY A 51 -6.76 -3.03 6.63
N GLU A 52 -5.47 -2.76 6.85
CA GLU A 52 -4.83 -1.57 6.27
C GLU A 52 -4.79 -1.66 4.74
N TYR A 53 -4.62 -2.85 4.19
CA TYR A 53 -4.60 -3.03 2.75
C TYR A 53 -5.98 -2.76 2.14
N ALA A 54 -7.05 -3.28 2.75
CA ALA A 54 -8.41 -3.03 2.33
C ALA A 54 -8.75 -1.53 2.31
N LEU A 55 -8.37 -0.78 3.36
CA LEU A 55 -8.55 0.68 3.40
C LEU A 55 -7.86 1.39 2.24
N LEU A 56 -6.64 0.94 1.89
CA LEU A 56 -5.90 1.50 0.76
C LEU A 56 -6.60 1.21 -0.58
N VAL A 57 -7.09 -0.01 -0.77
CA VAL A 57 -7.83 -0.41 -1.99
C VAL A 57 -9.12 0.38 -2.11
N ASP A 58 -9.91 0.44 -1.04
CA ASP A 58 -11.15 1.20 -0.99
C ASP A 58 -10.94 2.67 -1.32
N TRP A 59 -9.85 3.26 -0.81
CA TRP A 59 -9.51 4.65 -1.13
C TRP A 59 -9.18 4.82 -2.62
N LEU A 60 -8.42 3.90 -3.21
CA LEU A 60 -8.09 3.96 -4.65
C LEU A 60 -9.35 3.87 -5.52
N ILE A 61 -10.30 3.00 -5.15
CA ILE A 61 -11.58 2.86 -5.87
C ILE A 61 -12.44 4.12 -5.70
N LYS A 62 -12.58 4.61 -4.46
CA LYS A 62 -13.40 5.80 -4.15
C LYS A 62 -12.89 7.10 -4.78
N ASN A 63 -11.59 7.19 -5.03
CA ASN A 63 -10.97 8.36 -5.66
C ASN A 63 -10.74 8.14 -7.17
N GLU A 64 -11.37 7.12 -7.76
CA GLU A 64 -11.32 6.83 -9.20
C GLU A 64 -9.89 6.63 -9.74
N HIS A 65 -8.95 6.25 -8.87
CA HIS A 65 -7.60 5.85 -9.30
C HIS A 65 -7.60 4.48 -9.97
N VAL A 66 -8.53 3.63 -9.57
CA VAL A 66 -8.88 2.35 -10.22
C VAL A 66 -10.40 2.20 -10.16
N THR A 67 -10.97 1.53 -11.15
CA THR A 67 -12.42 1.30 -11.25
C THR A 67 -12.87 0.20 -10.32
N ASN A 68 -12.05 -0.84 -10.14
CA ASN A 68 -12.34 -1.99 -9.31
C ASN A 68 -11.06 -2.70 -8.85
N GLN A 69 -11.22 -3.75 -8.05
CA GLN A 69 -10.10 -4.53 -7.53
C GLN A 69 -9.38 -5.36 -8.62
N GLU A 70 -10.06 -5.75 -9.71
CA GLU A 70 -9.44 -6.51 -10.80
C GLU A 70 -8.43 -5.66 -11.57
N GLU A 71 -8.75 -4.40 -11.84
CA GLU A 71 -7.85 -3.44 -12.45
C GLU A 71 -6.60 -3.23 -11.59
N LEU A 72 -6.79 -3.08 -10.27
CA LEU A 72 -5.66 -3.03 -9.34
C LEU A 72 -4.82 -4.30 -9.41
N ASN A 73 -5.44 -5.48 -9.45
CA ASN A 73 -4.73 -6.75 -9.57
C ASN A 73 -3.95 -6.87 -10.88
N ALA A 74 -4.45 -6.30 -11.99
CA ALA A 74 -3.73 -6.25 -13.26
C ALA A 74 -2.45 -5.40 -13.15
N ILE A 75 -2.52 -4.22 -12.50
CA ILE A 75 -1.35 -3.37 -12.22
C ILE A 75 -0.33 -4.14 -11.36
N LEU A 76 -0.81 -4.82 -10.33
CA LEU A 76 0.03 -5.63 -9.44
C LEU A 76 0.67 -6.84 -10.16
N GLY A 77 -0.04 -7.44 -11.12
CA GLY A 77 0.43 -8.59 -11.90
C GLY A 77 1.38 -8.23 -13.05
N SER A 78 1.30 -7.01 -13.58
CA SER A 78 2.15 -6.50 -14.67
C SER A 78 3.59 -6.19 -14.25
N GLN A 79 3.91 -6.18 -12.95
CA GLN A 79 5.25 -5.90 -12.41
C GLN A 79 6.05 -7.18 -12.09
N LYS A 80 5.71 -8.30 -12.72
CA LYS A 80 6.45 -9.57 -12.61
C LYS A 80 7.76 -9.54 -13.40
#